data_AF-A0A1Y5GRY4-F1
#
_entry.id   AF-A0A1Y5GRY4-F1
#
_cell.length_a   1.000
_cell.length_b   1.000
_cell.length_c   1.000
_cell.angle_alpha   90.00
_cell.angle_beta   90.00
_cell.angle_gamma   90.00
#
_symmetry.space_group_name_H-M   'P 1'
#
loop_
_entity.id
_entity.type
_entity.pdbx_description
1 polymer ?
#
loop_
_entity_poly.entity_id
_entity_poly.type
_entity_poly.pdbx_seq_one_letter_code
_entity_poly.pdbx_strand_id
1 'polypeptide(L)' 'MKVLFALSVILLMAGCSNKAVYDNIQLNMKNECRTLPQSQYEECMEDASTSYEEYEENRQEMLKE' A
#
# COMPACT_ATOMS: atom_id res chain seq x y z
N MET A 1 8.97 -17.66 31.87
CA MET A 1 8.04 -16.51 31.75
C MET A 1 8.59 -15.37 30.87
N LYS A 2 9.78 -14.81 31.14
CA LYS A 2 10.36 -13.71 30.33
C LYS A 2 10.52 -14.03 28.83
N VAL A 3 10.94 -15.26 28.50
CA VAL A 3 11.11 -15.72 27.10
C VAL A 3 9.77 -15.84 26.37
N LEU A 4 8.72 -16.31 27.05
CA LEU A 4 7.37 -16.41 26.47
C LEU A 4 6.79 -15.02 26.18
N PHE A 5 7.05 -14.06 27.07
CA PHE A 5 6.66 -12.66 26.85
C PHE A 5 7.41 -12.06 25.66
N ALA A 6 8.72 -12.27 25.55
CA ALA A 6 9.50 -11.82 24.39
C ALA A 6 9.01 -12.43 23.06
N LEU A 7 8.67 -13.74 23.05
CA LEU A 7 8.12 -14.42 21.87
C LEU A 7 6.76 -13.86 21.45
N SER A 8 5.89 -13.53 22.42
CA SER A 8 4.57 -12.94 22.13
C SER A 8 4.68 -11.56 21.45
N VAL A 9 5.66 -10.73 21.85
CA VAL A 9 5.89 -9.41 21.26
C VAL A 9 6.37 -9.52 19.81
N ILE A 10 7.22 -10.50 19.50
CA ILE A 10 7.72 -10.73 18.13
C ILE A 10 6.58 -11.16 17.19
N LEU A 11 5.66 -12.01 17.66
CA LEU A 11 4.50 -12.42 16.85
C LEU A 11 3.57 -11.24 16.52
N LEU A 12 3.42 -10.28 17.43
CA LEU A 12 2.59 -9.09 17.21
C LEU A 12 3.17 -8.15 16.15
N MET A 13 4.50 -8.13 15.99
CA MET A 13 5.17 -7.31 14.96
C MET A 13 5.13 -7.92 13.55
N ALA A 14 4.80 -9.21 13.41
CA ALA A 14 4.67 -9.88 12.12
C ALA A 14 3.38 -9.51 11.35
N GLY A 15 2.53 -8.65 11.92
CA GLY A 15 1.22 -8.30 11.37
C GLY A 15 1.19 -7.16 10.34
N CYS A 16 2.33 -6.57 9.97
CA CYS A 16 2.36 -5.54 8.93
C CYS A 16 2.06 -6.18 7.55
N SER A 17 0.81 -6.08 7.10
CA SER A 17 0.40 -6.53 5.76
C SER A 17 0.81 -5.50 4.70
N ASN A 18 1.48 -5.95 3.64
CA ASN A 18 1.82 -5.11 2.48
C ASN A 18 0.57 -4.49 1.85
N LYS A 19 -0.54 -5.24 1.81
CA LYS A 19 -1.83 -4.72 1.35
C LYS A 19 -2.33 -3.58 2.22
N ALA A 20 -2.22 -3.72 3.55
CA ALA A 20 -2.66 -2.66 4.46
C ALA A 20 -1.81 -1.38 4.29
N VAL A 21 -0.51 -1.50 4.03
CA VAL A 21 0.36 -0.36 3.71
C VAL A 21 -0.05 0.28 2.38
N TYR A 22 -0.23 -0.53 1.34
CA TYR A 22 -0.63 -0.07 0.02
C TYR A 22 -1.98 0.66 0.04
N ASP A 23 -3.00 0.09 0.69
CA ASP A 23 -4.34 0.68 0.77
C ASP A 23 -4.29 2.09 1.42
N ASN A 24 -3.41 2.30 2.41
CA ASN A 24 -3.21 3.61 3.03
C ASN A 24 -2.52 4.61 2.08
N ILE A 25 -1.51 4.16 1.33
CA ILE A 25 -0.83 4.99 0.32
C ILE A 25 -1.82 5.39 -0.77
N GLN A 26 -2.59 4.42 -1.28
CA GLN A 26 -3.60 4.64 -2.30
C GLN A 26 -4.68 5.64 -1.84
N LEU A 27 -5.13 5.52 -0.59
CA LEU A 27 -6.07 6.47 0.00
C LEU A 27 -5.47 7.89 0.02
N ASN A 28 -4.20 8.04 0.37
CA ASN A 28 -3.52 9.33 0.34
C ASN A 28 -3.41 9.89 -1.08
N MET A 29 -3.05 9.08 -2.07
CA MET A 29 -3.01 9.48 -3.48
C MET A 29 -4.37 9.99 -3.96
N LYS A 30 -5.46 9.26 -3.67
CA LYS A 30 -6.83 9.70 -4.00
C LYS A 30 -7.18 11.03 -3.34
N ASN A 31 -6.71 11.26 -2.11
CA ASN A 31 -6.93 12.55 -1.44
C ASN A 31 -6.13 13.67 -2.10
N GLU A 32 -4.90 13.40 -2.54
CA GLU A 32 -4.07 14.35 -3.28
C GLU A 32 -4.71 14.72 -4.62
N CYS A 33 -5.24 13.75 -5.39
CA CYS A 33 -5.93 14.02 -6.65
C CYS A 33 -7.07 15.02 -6.49
N ARG A 34 -7.82 14.97 -5.38
CA ARG A 34 -8.93 15.90 -5.09
C ARG A 34 -8.48 17.35 -4.91
N THR A 35 -7.20 17.60 -4.71
CA THR A 35 -6.63 18.95 -4.59
C THR A 35 -6.20 19.53 -5.94
N LEU A 36 -6.14 18.70 -6.98
CA LEU A 36 -5.70 19.09 -8.32
C LEU A 36 -6.84 19.77 -9.11
N PRO A 37 -6.48 20.61 -10.11
CA PRO A 37 -7.45 21.12 -11.07
C PRO A 37 -8.13 20.00 -11.87
N GLN A 38 -9.35 20.25 -12.37
CA GLN A 38 -10.13 19.26 -13.13
C GLN A 38 -9.35 18.63 -14.30
N SER A 39 -8.49 19.42 -14.97
CA SER A 39 -7.69 18.93 -16.10
C SER A 39 -6.68 17.84 -15.74
N GLN A 40 -6.31 17.70 -14.46
CA GLN A 40 -5.34 16.71 -13.96
C GLN A 40 -6.01 15.67 -13.03
N TYR A 41 -7.23 15.97 -12.56
CA TYR A 41 -7.96 15.11 -11.63
C TYR A 41 -8.21 13.72 -12.20
N GLU A 42 -8.69 13.64 -13.46
CA GLU A 42 -9.10 12.37 -14.08
C GLU A 42 -7.91 11.42 -14.25
N GLU A 43 -6.81 11.92 -14.82
CA GLU A 43 -5.57 11.16 -14.99
C GLU A 43 -4.99 10.72 -13.63
N CYS A 44 -4.91 11.62 -12.65
CA CYS A 44 -4.45 11.27 -11.30
C CYS A 44 -5.31 10.19 -10.65
N MET A 45 -6.64 10.30 -10.77
CA MET A 45 -7.56 9.33 -10.17
C MET A 45 -7.51 7.96 -10.83
N GLU A 46 -7.20 7.90 -12.13
CA GLU A 46 -6.96 6.64 -12.84
C GLU A 46 -5.76 5.91 -12.24
N ASP A 47 -4.62 6.59 -12.13
CA ASP A 47 -3.40 6.05 -11.52
C ASP A 47 -3.60 5.67 -10.04
N ALA A 48 -4.31 6.50 -9.28
CA ALA A 48 -4.61 6.23 -7.88
C ALA A 48 -5.62 5.09 -7.67
N SER A 49 -6.22 4.55 -8.73
CA SER A 49 -7.24 3.49 -8.65
C SER A 49 -6.75 2.09 -9.00
N THR A 50 -5.46 1.91 -9.32
CA THR A 50 -4.83 0.60 -9.54
C THR A 50 -5.13 -0.36 -8.38
N SER A 51 -5.45 -1.62 -8.67
CA SER A 51 -5.70 -2.61 -7.62
C SER A 51 -4.41 -3.04 -6.91
N TYR A 52 -4.51 -3.57 -5.69
CA TYR A 52 -3.32 -4.08 -4.99
C TYR A 52 -2.70 -5.27 -5.73
N GLU A 53 -3.54 -6.12 -6.32
CA GLU A 53 -3.15 -7.29 -7.09
C GLU A 53 -2.32 -6.87 -8.31
N GLU A 54 -2.82 -5.92 -9.09
CA GLU A 54 -2.12 -5.37 -10.26
C GLU A 54 -0.80 -4.67 -9.87
N TYR A 55 -0.82 -3.90 -8.78
CA TYR A 55 0.39 -3.28 -8.22
C TYR A 55 1.44 -4.35 -7.88
N GLU A 56 1.06 -5.42 -7.21
CA GLU A 56 1.99 -6.47 -6.79
C GLU A 56 2.49 -7.29 -7.98
N GLU A 57 1.64 -7.59 -8.97
CA GLU A 57 2.04 -8.24 -10.22
C GLU A 57 3.11 -7.42 -10.96
N ASN A 58 2.82 -6.14 -11.23
CA ASN A 58 3.77 -5.21 -11.86
C ASN A 58 5.08 -5.12 -11.07
N ARG A 59 5.01 -5.00 -9.75
CA ARG A 59 6.19 -4.96 -8.87
C ARG A 59 7.03 -6.24 -8.99
N GLN A 60 6.41 -7.40 -9.07
CA GLN A 60 7.12 -8.68 -9.20
C GLN A 60 7.75 -8.87 -10.58
N GLU A 61 7.14 -8.33 -11.64
CA GLU A 61 7.73 -8.33 -12.98
C GLU A 61 9.00 -7.48 -13.04
N MET A 62 8.96 -6.26 -12.48
CA MET A 62 10.12 -5.35 -12.43
C MET A 62 11.31 -5.91 -11.63
N LEU A 63 11.08 -6.85 -10.71
CA LEU A 63 12.13 -7.49 -9.91
C LEU A 63 12.78 -8.71 -10.62
N LYS A 64 12.22 -9.16 -11.74
CA LYS A 64 12.72 -10.32 -12.52
C LYS A 64 13.64 -9.92 -13.68
N GLU A 65 13.73 -8.64 -14.01
CA GLU A 65 14.66 -8.06 -14.99
C GLU A 65 16.03 -7.74 -14.37
#